data_AF-A0A1M7ENH9-F1
#
_entry.id   AF-A0A1M7ENH9-F1
#
_cell.length_a   1.000
_cell.length_b   1.000
_cell.length_c   1.000
_cell.angle_alpha   90.00
_cell.angle_beta   90.00
_cell.angle_gamma   90.00
#
_symmetry.space_group_name_H-M   'P 1'
#
loop_
_entity.id
_entity.type
_entity.pdbx_description
1 polymer ?
#
loop_
_entity_poly.entity_id
_entity_poly.type
_entity_poly.pdbx_seq_one_letter_code
_entity_poly.pdbx_strand_id
1 'polypeptide(L)'
;MLCICFILAVNVSVNAATPGPVCHKYVREEWSKAKDGIWNGIKDRKNYWYKLDKEAKLWWSTNGKKWAAVEDGMWADKDGHWLKISDNKLMWSADKGATWSEVPEWKWEGPKGEWYKFDKDWTVWVTGMEM
;
A
#
# COMPACT_ATOMS: atom_id res chain seq x y z
N MET A 1 2.92 11.35 75.89
CA MET A 1 4.04 11.62 74.97
C MET A 1 3.45 12.29 73.73
N LEU A 2 3.64 13.59 73.58
CA LEU A 2 3.26 14.33 72.37
C LEU A 2 4.39 14.19 71.35
N CYS A 3 4.11 13.57 70.21
CA CYS A 3 5.05 13.49 69.09
C CYS A 3 4.59 14.49 68.03
N ILE A 4 5.31 15.61 67.91
CA ILE A 4 5.09 16.65 66.90
C ILE A 4 5.94 16.27 65.69
N CYS A 5 5.32 15.83 64.60
CA CYS A 5 6.01 15.63 63.33
C CYS A 5 5.78 16.86 62.45
N PHE A 6 6.80 17.70 62.33
CA PHE A 6 6.92 18.70 61.27
C PHE A 6 7.14 17.99 59.94
N ILE A 7 6.18 18.07 59.02
CA ILE A 7 6.38 17.65 57.64
C ILE A 7 6.69 18.91 56.82
N LEU A 8 7.94 19.03 56.38
CA LEU A 8 8.37 20.00 55.39
C LEU A 8 7.77 19.61 54.03
N ALA A 9 6.89 20.45 53.49
CA ALA A 9 6.39 20.31 52.13
C ALA A 9 7.47 20.77 51.15
N VAL A 10 8.02 19.85 50.36
CA VAL A 10 8.92 20.18 49.25
C VAL A 10 8.05 20.27 47.98
N ASN A 11 7.89 21.48 47.44
CA ASN A 11 7.24 21.67 46.15
C ASN A 11 8.20 21.25 45.04
N VAL A 12 7.98 20.08 44.46
CA VAL A 12 8.62 19.66 43.22
C VAL A 12 7.86 20.31 42.06
N SER A 13 8.43 21.37 41.49
CA SER A 13 7.96 21.91 40.20
C SER A 13 8.37 20.95 39.09
N VAL A 14 7.40 20.18 38.59
CA VAL A 14 7.54 19.42 37.35
C VAL A 14 7.41 20.41 36.19
N ASN A 15 8.52 20.72 35.54
CA ASN A 15 8.49 21.44 34.25
C ASN A 15 7.91 20.50 33.19
N ALA A 16 6.63 20.66 32.90
CA ALA A 16 6.02 20.07 31.70
C ALA A 16 6.63 20.76 30.48
N ALA A 17 7.58 20.10 29.82
CA ALA A 17 8.07 20.53 28.52
C ALA A 17 6.89 20.49 27.54
N THR A 18 6.54 21.64 26.97
CA THR A 18 5.58 21.75 25.87
C THR A 18 5.99 20.81 24.74
N PRO A 19 5.11 19.91 24.25
CA PRO A 19 5.40 19.12 23.06
C PRO A 19 5.64 20.08 21.90
N GLY A 20 6.87 20.10 21.38
CA GLY A 20 7.13 20.78 20.12
C GLY A 20 6.27 20.15 19.02
N PRO A 21 5.74 20.93 18.06
CA PRO A 21 5.02 20.36 16.94
C PRO A 21 5.97 19.40 16.22
N VAL A 22 5.66 18.10 16.28
CA VAL A 22 6.29 17.08 15.45
C VAL A 22 5.89 17.43 14.03
N CYS A 23 6.78 18.11 13.32
CA CYS A 23 6.63 18.36 11.90
C CYS A 23 6.81 17.02 11.19
N HIS A 24 5.72 16.27 11.07
CA HIS A 24 5.64 15.20 10.10
C HIS A 24 5.78 15.88 8.74
N LYS A 25 6.99 15.82 8.15
CA LYS A 25 7.17 16.13 6.74
C LYS A 25 6.24 15.19 5.97
N TYR A 26 5.08 15.71 5.58
CA TYR A 26 4.21 15.05 4.62
C TYR A 26 4.96 15.08 3.30
N VAL A 27 5.76 14.05 3.03
CA VAL A 27 6.27 13.82 1.69
C VAL A 27 5.02 13.50 0.88
N ARG A 28 4.54 14.49 0.13
CA ARG A 28 3.47 14.29 -0.83
C ARG A 28 3.94 13.15 -1.74
N GLU A 29 3.28 12.00 -1.68
CA GLU A 29 3.56 10.89 -2.57
C GLU A 29 3.54 11.39 -4.01
N GLU A 30 4.71 11.46 -4.63
CA GLU A 30 4.81 11.87 -6.02
C GLU A 30 4.43 10.68 -6.90
N TRP A 31 3.17 10.67 -7.30
CA TRP A 31 2.62 9.71 -8.24
C TRP A 31 3.07 10.05 -9.65
N SER A 32 3.69 9.09 -10.33
CA SER A 32 4.05 9.19 -11.74
C SER A 32 3.37 8.06 -12.52
N LYS A 33 3.00 8.32 -13.78
CA LYS A 33 2.43 7.28 -14.64
C LYS A 33 3.51 6.22 -14.89
N ALA A 34 3.20 4.93 -14.70
CA ALA A 34 4.16 3.88 -14.99
C ALA A 34 4.44 3.87 -16.51
N LYS A 35 5.72 4.02 -16.88
CA LYS A 35 6.16 4.27 -18.26
C LYS A 35 5.60 3.27 -19.29
N ASP A 36 5.47 2.01 -18.88
CA ASP A 36 5.02 0.91 -19.75
C ASP A 36 3.66 0.33 -19.35
N GLY A 37 2.97 0.95 -18.37
CA GLY A 37 1.74 0.38 -17.81
C GLY A 37 1.95 -0.95 -17.09
N ILE A 38 3.19 -1.20 -16.64
CA ILE A 38 3.62 -2.44 -16.00
C ILE A 38 3.78 -2.21 -14.50
N TRP A 39 3.30 -3.15 -13.69
CA TRP A 39 3.58 -3.20 -12.25
C TRP A 39 4.15 -4.57 -11.84
N ASN A 40 4.78 -4.62 -10.67
CA ASN A 40 5.31 -5.86 -10.10
C ASN A 40 4.32 -6.48 -9.11
N GLY A 41 4.30 -7.79 -9.04
CA GLY A 41 3.61 -8.53 -7.98
C GLY A 41 4.31 -9.85 -7.66
N ILE A 42 4.00 -10.41 -6.50
CA ILE A 42 4.47 -11.74 -6.09
C ILE A 42 3.27 -12.67 -6.02
N LYS A 43 3.30 -13.75 -6.80
CA LYS A 43 2.32 -14.84 -6.69
C LYS A 43 3.06 -16.16 -6.64
N ASP A 44 2.64 -17.09 -5.78
CA ASP A 44 3.26 -18.41 -5.65
C ASP A 44 4.80 -18.36 -5.44
N ARG A 45 5.26 -17.37 -4.64
CA ARG A 45 6.69 -17.07 -4.35
C ARG A 45 7.54 -16.68 -5.55
N LYS A 46 6.92 -16.26 -6.65
CA LYS A 46 7.60 -15.79 -7.87
C LYS A 46 7.23 -14.34 -8.16
N ASN A 47 8.23 -13.58 -8.62
CA ASN A 47 8.03 -12.24 -9.11
C ASN A 47 7.44 -12.29 -10.53
N TYR A 48 6.40 -11.51 -10.75
CA TYR A 48 5.75 -11.34 -12.03
C TYR A 48 5.66 -9.85 -12.37
N TRP A 49 5.82 -9.55 -13.66
CA TRP A 49 5.39 -8.29 -14.24
C TRP A 49 3.97 -8.45 -14.73
N TYR A 50 3.10 -7.51 -14.39
CA TYR A 50 1.72 -7.48 -14.81
C TYR A 50 1.45 -6.26 -15.68
N LYS A 51 0.48 -6.38 -16.59
CA LYS A 51 -0.08 -5.26 -17.36
C LYS A 51 -1.53 -5.54 -17.74
N LEU A 52 -2.25 -4.50 -18.11
CA LEU A 52 -3.56 -4.63 -18.76
C LEU A 52 -3.44 -4.46 -20.27
N ASP A 53 -4.30 -5.13 -21.03
CA ASP A 53 -4.54 -4.80 -22.44
C ASP A 53 -5.67 -3.78 -22.61
N LYS A 54 -6.05 -3.51 -23.87
CA LYS A 54 -7.09 -2.54 -24.21
C LYS A 54 -8.49 -2.93 -23.74
N GLU A 55 -8.70 -4.19 -23.39
CA GLU A 55 -9.96 -4.74 -22.88
C GLU A 55 -9.91 -4.93 -21.36
N ALA A 56 -8.92 -4.33 -20.68
CA ALA A 56 -8.64 -4.50 -19.25
C ALA A 56 -8.40 -5.96 -18.83
N LYS A 57 -7.96 -6.83 -19.75
CA LYS A 57 -7.53 -8.20 -19.40
C LYS A 57 -6.12 -8.16 -18.83
N LEU A 58 -5.89 -8.99 -17.81
CA LEU A 58 -4.62 -9.08 -17.12
C LEU A 58 -3.64 -10.00 -17.85
N TRP A 59 -2.41 -9.52 -18.02
CA TRP A 59 -1.31 -10.27 -18.61
C TRP A 59 -0.12 -10.30 -17.65
N TRP A 60 0.61 -11.39 -17.64
CA TRP A 60 1.81 -11.56 -16.83
C TRP A 60 3.05 -11.94 -17.65
N SER A 61 4.22 -11.64 -17.11
CA SER A 61 5.51 -12.05 -17.65
C SER A 61 6.49 -12.39 -16.51
N THR A 62 7.38 -13.35 -16.76
CA THR A 62 8.55 -13.67 -15.90
C THR A 62 9.86 -13.14 -16.46
N ASN A 63 9.84 -12.43 -17.60
CA ASN A 63 11.04 -11.88 -18.21
C ASN A 63 10.84 -10.50 -18.85
N GLY A 64 9.66 -9.89 -18.69
CA GLY A 64 9.25 -8.61 -19.29
C GLY A 64 9.08 -8.64 -20.82
N LYS A 65 9.40 -9.75 -21.49
CA LYS A 65 9.44 -9.85 -22.96
C LYS A 65 8.33 -10.73 -23.52
N LYS A 66 8.08 -11.88 -22.90
CA LYS A 66 7.01 -12.83 -23.27
C LYS A 66 5.87 -12.68 -22.28
N TRP A 67 4.68 -12.46 -22.79
CA TRP A 67 3.48 -12.20 -22.00
C TRP A 67 2.45 -13.29 -22.22
N ALA A 68 1.79 -13.71 -21.14
CA ALA A 68 0.69 -14.66 -21.17
C ALA A 68 -0.51 -14.05 -20.44
N ALA A 69 -1.73 -14.38 -20.88
CA ALA A 69 -2.93 -13.98 -20.17
C ALA A 69 -2.95 -14.65 -18.78
N VAL A 70 -3.41 -13.92 -17.79
CA VAL A 70 -3.76 -14.49 -16.49
C VAL A 70 -5.22 -14.92 -16.58
N GLU A 71 -5.48 -16.23 -16.63
CA GLU A 71 -6.82 -16.77 -16.90
C GLU A 71 -7.86 -16.37 -15.83
N ASP A 72 -7.46 -16.33 -14.56
CA ASP A 72 -8.32 -15.91 -13.45
C ASP A 72 -8.42 -14.38 -13.30
N GLY A 73 -7.59 -13.62 -14.03
CA GLY A 73 -7.52 -12.16 -13.94
C GLY A 73 -7.05 -11.64 -12.59
N MET A 74 -6.37 -12.46 -11.77
CA MET A 74 -6.00 -12.12 -10.41
C MET A 74 -4.48 -11.91 -10.24
N TRP A 75 -4.11 -10.95 -9.41
CA TRP A 75 -2.74 -10.77 -8.92
C TRP A 75 -2.77 -10.57 -7.41
N ALA A 76 -1.59 -10.52 -6.78
CA ALA A 76 -1.50 -10.29 -5.35
C ALA A 76 -0.77 -8.98 -5.03
N ASP A 77 -1.20 -8.32 -3.95
CA ASP A 77 -0.45 -7.23 -3.33
C ASP A 77 0.69 -7.78 -2.44
N LYS A 78 1.38 -6.87 -1.75
CA LYS A 78 2.46 -7.20 -0.82
C LYS A 78 2.03 -8.12 0.33
N ASP A 79 0.82 -7.96 0.85
CA ASP A 79 0.28 -8.74 1.97
C ASP A 79 -0.30 -10.10 1.54
N GLY A 80 -0.36 -10.34 0.22
CA GLY A 80 -0.87 -11.57 -0.36
C GLY A 80 -2.38 -11.57 -0.54
N HIS A 81 -3.04 -10.41 -0.40
CA HIS A 81 -4.44 -10.27 -0.79
C HIS A 81 -4.57 -10.40 -2.31
N TRP A 82 -5.67 -11.00 -2.74
CA TRP A 82 -5.94 -11.16 -4.17
C TRP A 82 -6.65 -9.94 -4.69
N LEU A 83 -6.16 -9.40 -5.80
CA LEU A 83 -6.69 -8.25 -6.51
C LEU A 83 -7.24 -8.70 -7.87
N LYS A 84 -8.36 -8.12 -8.29
CA LYS A 84 -8.93 -8.31 -9.64
C LYS A 84 -9.73 -7.10 -10.08
N ILE A 85 -9.95 -6.98 -11.39
CA ILE A 85 -10.93 -6.05 -11.96
C ILE A 85 -12.24 -6.80 -12.14
N SER A 86 -13.32 -6.29 -11.54
CA SER A 86 -14.68 -6.84 -11.65
C SER A 86 -15.68 -5.70 -11.56
N ASP A 87 -16.72 -5.73 -12.39
CA ASP A 87 -17.77 -4.70 -12.41
C ASP A 87 -17.21 -3.26 -12.51
N ASN A 88 -16.16 -3.11 -13.32
CA ASN A 88 -15.42 -1.86 -13.51
C ASN A 88 -14.85 -1.25 -12.20
N LYS A 89 -14.52 -2.11 -11.23
CA LYS A 89 -13.91 -1.75 -9.95
C LYS A 89 -12.69 -2.61 -9.66
N LEU A 90 -11.73 -2.04 -8.94
CA LEU A 90 -10.65 -2.82 -8.36
C LEU A 90 -11.15 -3.48 -7.07
N MET A 91 -11.17 -4.80 -7.05
CA MET A 91 -11.64 -5.59 -5.92
C MET A 91 -10.46 -6.29 -5.27
N TRP A 92 -10.48 -6.43 -3.95
CA TRP A 92 -9.53 -7.23 -3.19
C TRP A 92 -10.23 -8.29 -2.33
N SER A 93 -9.47 -9.32 -1.98
CA SER A 93 -9.89 -10.41 -1.11
C SER A 93 -8.75 -10.84 -0.20
N ALA A 94 -9.03 -10.92 1.11
CA ALA A 94 -8.08 -11.42 2.11
C ALA A 94 -8.19 -12.93 2.37
N ASP A 95 -9.23 -13.57 1.84
CA ASP A 95 -9.60 -14.97 2.11
C ASP A 95 -9.54 -15.84 0.86
N LYS A 96 -8.65 -15.50 -0.08
CA LYS A 96 -8.41 -16.25 -1.31
C LYS A 96 -9.66 -16.36 -2.19
N GLY A 97 -10.41 -15.26 -2.28
CA GLY A 97 -11.53 -15.08 -3.18
C GLY A 97 -12.89 -15.52 -2.64
N ALA A 98 -13.00 -15.88 -1.36
CA ALA A 98 -14.27 -16.24 -0.76
C ALA A 98 -15.17 -14.99 -0.53
N THR A 99 -14.56 -13.87 -0.15
CA THR A 99 -15.20 -12.56 -0.07
C THR A 99 -14.41 -11.51 -0.84
N TRP A 100 -15.11 -10.50 -1.36
CA TRP A 100 -14.52 -9.42 -2.16
C TRP A 100 -15.03 -8.08 -1.67
N SER A 101 -14.12 -7.11 -1.60
CA SER A 101 -14.42 -5.72 -1.28
C SER A 101 -13.73 -4.80 -2.28
N GLU A 102 -14.24 -3.59 -2.47
CA GLU A 102 -13.56 -2.60 -3.31
C GLU A 102 -12.27 -2.13 -2.62
N VAL A 103 -11.20 -1.97 -3.41
CA VAL A 103 -9.94 -1.42 -2.93
C VAL A 103 -10.09 0.08 -2.71
N PRO A 104 -9.84 0.61 -1.50
CA PRO A 104 -9.90 2.04 -1.25
C PRO A 104 -8.97 2.81 -2.20
N GLU A 105 -9.52 3.83 -2.86
CA GLU A 105 -8.79 4.69 -3.81
C GLU A 105 -8.08 3.94 -4.95
N TRP A 106 -8.41 2.67 -5.15
CA TRP A 106 -7.77 1.75 -6.10
C TRP A 106 -6.25 1.69 -5.95
N LYS A 107 -5.74 1.80 -4.71
CA LYS A 107 -4.32 1.75 -4.35
C LYS A 107 -3.92 0.41 -3.76
N TRP A 108 -2.75 -0.08 -4.10
CA TRP A 108 -2.17 -1.29 -3.48
C TRP A 108 -0.65 -1.18 -3.39
N GLU A 109 -0.06 -1.86 -2.41
CA GLU A 109 1.39 -1.90 -2.23
C GLU A 109 2.00 -3.05 -3.03
N GLY A 110 3.06 -2.74 -3.75
CA GLY A 110 3.91 -3.64 -4.49
C GLY A 110 4.89 -4.42 -3.62
N PRO A 111 5.48 -5.49 -4.15
CA PRO A 111 6.36 -6.37 -3.39
C PRO A 111 7.64 -5.69 -2.86
N LYS A 112 8.07 -4.56 -3.44
CA LYS A 112 9.26 -3.83 -2.98
C LYS A 112 8.94 -2.56 -2.21
N GLY A 113 7.68 -2.36 -1.81
CA GLY A 113 7.23 -1.18 -1.08
C GLY A 113 6.86 0.01 -1.96
N GLU A 114 6.90 -0.15 -3.29
CA GLU A 114 6.30 0.84 -4.18
C GLU A 114 4.78 0.80 -4.07
N TRP A 115 4.12 1.96 -4.06
CA TRP A 115 2.67 2.03 -4.14
C TRP A 115 2.22 2.14 -5.59
N TYR A 116 1.21 1.37 -5.96
CA TYR A 116 0.54 1.43 -7.23
C TYR A 116 -0.89 1.93 -7.06
N LYS A 117 -1.45 2.54 -8.11
CA LYS A 117 -2.89 2.81 -8.21
C LYS A 117 -3.37 2.77 -9.64
N PHE A 118 -4.64 2.47 -9.83
CA PHE A 118 -5.33 2.71 -11.10
C PHE A 118 -6.07 4.04 -11.07
N ASP A 119 -6.11 4.73 -12.22
CA ASP A 119 -7.11 5.76 -12.47
C ASP A 119 -8.36 5.17 -13.16
N LYS A 120 -9.34 6.05 -13.44
CA LYS A 120 -10.60 5.69 -14.10
C LYS A 120 -10.44 5.05 -15.49
N ASP A 121 -9.29 5.26 -16.13
CA ASP A 121 -8.98 4.77 -17.47
C ASP A 121 -8.08 3.51 -17.39
N TRP A 122 -7.98 2.88 -16.21
CA TRP A 122 -7.14 1.73 -15.92
C TRP A 122 -5.64 1.98 -16.21
N THR A 123 -5.21 3.24 -16.20
CA THR A 123 -3.79 3.57 -16.27
C THR A 123 -3.19 3.37 -14.88
N VAL A 124 -2.10 2.60 -14.81
CA VAL A 124 -1.35 2.41 -13.56
C VAL A 124 -0.39 3.57 -13.31
N TRP A 125 -0.42 4.07 -12.08
CA TRP A 125 0.50 5.05 -11.53
C TRP A 125 1.32 4.39 -10.42
N VAL A 126 2.54 4.86 -10.23
CA VAL A 126 3.47 4.36 -9.22
C VAL A 126 4.11 5.52 -8.48
N THR A 127 4.29 5.37 -7.18
CA THR A 127 5.08 6.32 -6.39
C THR A 127 6.56 6.17 -6.74
N GLY A 128 7.24 7.28 -6.97
CA GLY A 128 8.70 7.28 -7.03
C GLY A 128 9.25 6.93 -5.65
N MET A 129 9.72 5.69 -5.46
CA MET A 129 10.56 5.37 -4.31
C MET A 129 11.97 5.87 -4.67
N GLU A 130 12.25 7.14 -4.40
CA GLU A 130 13.65 7.58 -4.26
C GLU A 130 14.23 6.83 -3.05
N MET A 131 15.32 6.10 -3.30
CA MET A 131 16.13 5.43 -2.27
C MET A 131 16.75 6.46 -1.31
#